data_AF-A0A9E2Z9D5-F1
#
_entry.id   AF-A0A9E2Z9D5-F1
#
_cell.length_a   1.000
_cell.length_b   1.000
_cell.length_c   1.000
_cell.angle_alpha   90.00
_cell.angle_beta   90.00
_cell.angle_gamma   90.00
#
_symmetry.space_group_name_H-M   'P 1'
#
loop_
_entity.id
_entity.type
_entity.pdbx_description
1 polymer ?
#
loop_
_entity_poly.entity_id
_entity_poly.type
_entity_poly.pdbx_seq_one_letter_code
_entity_poly.pdbx_strand_id
1 'polypeptide(L)'
;MAGRNIACCQGDCCCGSSGLPRRGFLSLSAAAAGAAVLAAHSRDAFAAGVLPDRALAPADKGFSRDWINGLYERGTPTRYAGDDLRHIGMPVGGGGCGQVYLGGDGQLWYLDLDNGPPPPGTTGSGDNYAKPHTQFSPFGHGFVLRTTTTDGQTVRRVDGTGFADVAFTGQYPLGTVDYRAADCPVSVRLEAFSPFVPGEVEDSTLPLTVLAYTLTNTSAKPVTAELTGWAENPVCLRSRSAQPITLSSVVANGSGYRGVQFTAANGGSAIQRPDIVFENWEKADYAGWTVQGDAFGVGPVLVSEVPDYMLRFGDLHVRGQRFVTSHNFRATGGDATRADSYTGRLVSAPFTVQRRYLSALVGGGNQPNQACLNVIVDGTVVASMTGKDTEPLVPHAVDLTRYQGKTAHIEIVDTATGGWGHINVDDIVFTDLPAGSAPVDQLADGGTVALAVVAPDTGQVVVRPSLADWSTPAAI
;
A
#
# COMPACT_ATOMS: atom_id res chain seq x y z
N MET A 1 17.73 50.46 -35.95
CA MET A 1 16.61 51.35 -36.35
C MET A 1 15.33 50.57 -36.10
N ALA A 2 14.60 50.89 -35.03
CA ALA A 2 13.34 51.66 -35.08
C ALA A 2 12.23 50.90 -35.84
N GLY A 3 11.06 50.56 -35.29
CA GLY A 3 10.48 50.76 -33.97
C GLY A 3 8.94 50.58 -34.03
N ARG A 4 8.36 50.25 -32.86
CA ARG A 4 7.01 50.64 -32.34
C ARG A 4 5.76 50.13 -33.09
N ASN A 5 4.61 49.82 -32.45
CA ASN A 5 4.15 49.74 -31.05
C ASN A 5 2.66 49.26 -31.05
N ILE A 6 2.10 49.08 -29.83
CA ILE A 6 0.68 49.19 -29.39
C ILE A 6 -0.07 47.85 -29.34
N ALA A 7 -0.70 47.39 -28.24
CA ALA A 7 -0.99 47.96 -26.92
C ALA A 7 -1.31 46.83 -25.91
N CYS A 8 -1.09 47.08 -24.62
CA CYS A 8 -2.20 47.22 -23.66
C CYS A 8 -1.71 47.70 -22.28
N CYS A 9 -2.58 48.49 -21.64
CA CYS A 9 -2.60 48.92 -20.23
C CYS A 9 -1.87 50.24 -19.87
N GLN A 10 -2.56 51.36 -20.12
CA GLN A 10 -2.56 52.53 -19.23
C GLN A 10 -3.75 52.42 -18.27
N GLY A 11 -3.54 52.72 -16.99
CA GLY A 11 -4.58 52.86 -15.97
C GLY A 11 -3.99 52.67 -14.56
N ASP A 12 -3.88 53.76 -13.81
CA ASP A 12 -3.35 53.81 -12.45
C ASP A 12 -4.07 52.84 -11.49
N CYS A 13 -3.34 51.88 -10.93
CA CYS A 13 -3.58 51.27 -9.62
C CYS A 13 -2.30 50.53 -9.14
N CYS A 14 -1.50 51.22 -8.33
CA CYS A 14 -0.64 50.70 -7.25
C CYS A 14 0.04 49.32 -7.44
N CYS A 15 1.23 49.28 -8.06
CA CYS A 15 2.19 48.19 -7.86
C CYS A 15 2.95 48.40 -6.54
N GLY A 16 2.32 48.07 -5.42
CA GLY A 16 3.01 47.97 -4.12
C GLY A 16 3.75 46.64 -4.03
N SER A 17 5.05 46.61 -4.33
CA SER A 17 5.91 45.47 -4.03
C SER A 17 6.17 45.41 -2.52
N SER A 18 5.23 44.84 -1.79
CA SER A 18 5.39 44.48 -0.37
C SER A 18 5.89 43.03 -0.23
N GLY A 19 6.93 42.69 -1.00
CA GLY A 19 7.65 41.42 -0.88
C GLY A 19 9.03 41.67 -0.31
N LEU A 20 9.38 40.99 0.79
CA LEU A 20 10.72 41.06 1.38
C LEU A 20 11.77 40.67 0.31
N PRO A 21 12.77 41.53 0.03
CA PRO A 21 13.81 41.19 -0.94
C PRO A 21 14.60 39.96 -0.48
N ARG A 22 15.12 39.16 -1.41
CA ARG A 22 15.82 37.87 -1.16
C ARG A 22 16.91 37.97 -0.07
N ARG A 23 17.62 39.09 0.00
CA ARG A 23 18.62 39.38 1.05
C ARG A 23 17.98 39.67 2.42
N GLY A 24 16.81 40.30 2.44
CA GLY A 24 15.98 40.49 3.62
C GLY A 24 15.34 39.20 4.11
N PHE A 25 14.90 38.32 3.20
CA PHE A 25 14.42 36.98 3.55
C PHE A 25 15.52 36.10 4.14
N LEU A 26 16.71 36.05 3.51
CA LEU A 26 17.87 35.31 4.03
C LEU A 26 18.42 35.90 5.33
N SER A 27 18.38 37.23 5.48
CA SER A 27 18.73 37.90 6.75
C SER A 27 17.71 37.62 7.85
N LEU A 28 16.41 37.57 7.54
CA LEU A 28 15.37 37.23 8.53
C LEU A 28 15.43 35.75 8.90
N SER A 29 15.69 34.85 7.96
CA SER A 29 15.82 33.41 8.26
C SER A 29 17.14 33.11 8.99
N ALA A 30 18.25 33.80 8.69
CA ALA A 30 19.49 33.69 9.45
C ALA A 30 19.42 34.38 10.83
N ALA A 31 18.70 35.50 10.98
CA ALA A 31 18.51 36.16 12.27
C ALA A 31 17.45 35.45 13.14
N ALA A 32 16.38 34.91 12.54
CA ALA A 32 15.37 34.14 13.26
C ALA A 32 15.87 32.74 13.64
N ALA A 33 16.68 32.08 12.81
CA ALA A 33 17.31 30.80 13.18
C ALA A 33 18.56 30.99 14.05
N GLY A 34 19.34 32.06 13.84
CA GLY A 34 20.61 32.28 14.55
C GLY A 34 20.46 32.96 15.92
N ALA A 35 19.52 33.88 16.10
CA ALA A 35 19.32 34.56 17.39
C ALA A 35 18.32 33.82 18.30
N ALA A 36 17.34 33.07 17.75
CA ALA A 36 16.45 32.26 18.57
C ALA A 36 17.15 31.01 19.13
N VAL A 37 18.13 30.44 18.42
CA VAL A 37 18.85 29.24 18.88
C VAL A 37 20.01 29.58 19.84
N LEU A 38 20.55 30.79 19.80
CA LEU A 38 21.67 31.19 20.69
C LEU A 38 21.26 32.03 21.91
N ALA A 39 19.97 32.40 22.05
CA ALA A 39 19.47 33.13 23.22
C ALA A 39 18.28 32.46 23.95
N ALA A 40 17.83 31.27 23.52
CA ALA A 40 16.80 30.52 24.21
C ALA A 40 17.40 29.80 25.45
N HIS A 41 17.44 30.50 26.58
CA HIS A 41 17.69 29.91 27.88
C HIS A 41 16.58 28.91 28.23
N SER A 42 16.82 27.60 28.06
CA SER A 42 16.20 26.46 28.78
C SER A 42 14.66 26.34 28.89
N ARG A 43 13.89 27.37 28.56
CA ARG A 43 12.45 27.50 28.77
C ARG A 43 11.65 27.23 27.50
N ASP A 44 12.21 27.50 26.32
CA ASP A 44 11.53 27.26 25.05
C ASP A 44 11.61 25.78 24.59
N ALA A 45 12.56 25.01 25.12
CA ALA A 45 12.62 23.54 24.91
C ALA A 45 11.42 22.80 25.55
N PHE A 46 10.80 23.39 26.57
CA PHE A 46 9.64 22.84 27.27
C PHE A 46 8.36 22.92 26.42
N ALA A 47 8.22 23.96 25.58
CA ALA A 47 7.07 24.13 24.68
C ALA A 47 7.04 23.09 23.54
N ALA A 48 8.17 22.45 23.23
CA ALA A 48 8.29 21.36 22.26
C ALA A 48 8.16 19.96 22.89
N GLY A 49 7.79 19.85 24.17
CA GLY A 49 7.59 18.56 24.86
C GLY A 49 8.86 17.80 25.21
N VAL A 50 10.04 18.40 24.98
CA VAL A 50 11.32 17.82 25.41
C VAL A 50 11.58 18.24 26.85
N LEU A 51 11.20 17.39 27.80
CA LEU A 51 11.64 17.54 29.18
C LEU A 51 13.18 17.44 29.20
N PRO A 52 13.93 18.49 29.58
CA PRO A 52 15.39 18.48 29.53
C PRO A 52 16.00 17.37 30.41
N ASP A 53 15.29 16.98 31.47
CA ASP A 53 15.69 15.91 32.38
C ASP A 53 15.43 14.49 31.83
N ARG A 54 14.85 14.38 30.62
CA ARG A 54 14.63 13.12 29.88
C ARG A 54 15.42 13.03 28.58
N ALA A 55 16.44 13.87 28.38
CA ALA A 55 17.40 13.63 27.30
C ALA A 55 18.12 12.29 27.55
N LEU A 56 17.59 11.20 26.98
CA LEU A 56 18.19 9.85 27.00
C LEU A 56 19.60 9.82 26.39
N ALA A 57 19.96 10.90 25.70
CA ALA A 57 21.19 11.12 24.98
C ALA A 57 21.93 12.32 25.60
N PRO A 58 23.16 12.15 26.12
CA PRO A 58 23.96 13.28 26.57
C PRO A 58 24.25 14.23 25.40
N ALA A 59 24.27 15.55 25.69
CA ALA A 59 24.53 16.59 24.69
C ALA A 59 25.93 16.46 24.07
N ASP A 60 26.92 16.13 24.91
CA ASP A 60 28.22 15.65 24.46
C ASP A 60 28.19 14.12 24.41
N LYS A 61 28.30 13.58 23.20
CA LYS A 61 28.34 12.14 22.95
C LYS A 61 29.73 11.54 23.18
N GLY A 62 30.73 12.34 23.52
CA GLY A 62 32.12 11.92 23.71
C GLY A 62 32.80 11.51 22.41
N PHE A 63 32.27 11.91 21.26
CA PHE A 63 32.90 11.61 19.97
C PHE A 63 34.20 12.37 19.84
N SER A 64 35.28 11.66 19.48
CA SER A 64 36.56 12.30 19.23
C SER A 64 36.47 13.24 18.03
N ARG A 65 37.28 14.30 18.04
CA ARG A 65 37.36 15.23 16.92
C ARG A 65 37.75 14.53 15.62
N ASP A 66 38.58 13.49 15.71
CA ASP A 66 38.98 12.64 14.58
C ASP A 66 37.80 11.83 14.03
N TRP A 67 36.95 11.26 14.89
CA TRP A 67 35.74 10.57 14.45
C TRP A 67 34.76 11.53 13.74
N ILE A 68 34.58 12.74 14.29
CA ILE A 68 33.76 13.78 13.67
C ILE A 68 34.34 14.20 12.31
N ASN A 69 35.67 14.40 12.23
CA ASN A 69 36.34 14.72 10.97
C ASN A 69 36.15 13.61 9.92
N GLY A 70 36.15 12.34 10.36
CA GLY A 70 35.87 11.19 9.50
C GLY A 70 34.48 11.21 8.85
N LEU A 71 33.47 11.88 9.44
CA LEU A 71 32.14 12.03 8.84
C LEU A 71 32.15 12.90 7.56
N TYR A 72 33.19 13.72 7.36
CA TYR A 72 33.35 14.57 6.17
C TYR A 72 34.20 13.92 5.07
N GLU A 73 34.84 12.79 5.37
CA GLU A 73 35.61 12.05 4.37
C GLU A 73 34.67 11.42 3.33
N ARG A 74 35.07 11.47 2.06
CA ARG A 74 34.27 10.88 0.98
C ARG A 74 34.33 9.36 1.09
N GLY A 75 33.23 8.75 1.53
CA GLY A 75 33.06 7.30 1.55
C GLY A 75 32.75 6.70 0.16
N THR A 76 32.64 5.37 0.14
CA THR A 76 32.07 4.62 -0.98
C THR A 76 30.56 4.40 -0.74
N PRO A 77 29.72 4.46 -1.78
CA PRO A 77 28.31 4.09 -1.64
C PRO A 77 28.17 2.70 -1.04
N THR A 78 27.24 2.54 -0.10
CA THR A 78 26.94 1.21 0.46
C THR A 78 26.20 0.39 -0.58
N ARG A 79 26.72 -0.82 -0.85
CA ARG A 79 26.14 -1.79 -1.78
C ARG A 79 25.57 -2.95 -0.98
N TYR A 80 24.29 -3.23 -1.17
CA TYR A 80 23.59 -4.35 -0.53
C TYR A 80 23.39 -5.48 -1.54
N ALA A 81 23.42 -6.73 -1.09
CA ALA A 81 23.26 -7.93 -1.91
C ALA A 81 22.74 -9.10 -1.06
N GLY A 82 22.32 -10.18 -1.71
CA GLY A 82 21.85 -11.39 -1.03
C GLY A 82 20.62 -11.13 -0.16
N ASP A 83 20.61 -11.67 1.07
CA ASP A 83 19.47 -11.60 1.98
C ASP A 83 19.09 -10.17 2.39
N ASP A 84 20.01 -9.21 2.31
CA ASP A 84 19.73 -7.80 2.65
C ASP A 84 18.69 -7.18 1.72
N LEU A 85 18.63 -7.62 0.45
CA LEU A 85 17.77 -7.04 -0.58
C LEU A 85 16.29 -7.10 -0.21
N ARG A 86 15.88 -8.14 0.53
CA ARG A 86 14.47 -8.34 0.92
C ARG A 86 13.94 -7.28 1.87
N HIS A 87 14.81 -6.50 2.51
CA HIS A 87 14.45 -5.45 3.47
C HIS A 87 14.57 -4.04 2.88
N ILE A 88 14.99 -3.92 1.62
CA ILE A 88 15.19 -2.64 0.98
C ILE A 88 13.88 -2.15 0.38
N GLY A 89 13.53 -0.92 0.76
CA GLY A 89 12.47 -0.14 0.15
C GLY A 89 12.91 1.31 0.08
N MET A 90 13.26 1.78 -1.12
CA MET A 90 13.67 3.17 -1.32
C MET A 90 12.57 3.95 -2.06
N PRO A 91 12.09 5.09 -1.53
CA PRO A 91 11.07 5.88 -2.23
C PRO A 91 11.63 6.43 -3.54
N VAL A 92 10.87 6.23 -4.61
CA VAL A 92 11.13 6.68 -5.99
C VAL A 92 9.89 7.37 -6.58
N GLY A 93 9.04 7.97 -5.73
CA GLY A 93 7.87 8.77 -6.10
C GLY A 93 8.10 10.28 -5.90
N GLY A 94 7.38 11.11 -6.67
CA GLY A 94 7.41 12.56 -6.54
C GLY A 94 6.80 13.04 -5.23
N GLY A 95 7.20 14.24 -4.79
CA GLY A 95 6.71 14.84 -3.55
C GLY A 95 5.19 15.08 -3.59
N GLY A 96 4.46 14.55 -2.61
CA GLY A 96 3.02 14.76 -2.47
C GLY A 96 2.15 13.95 -3.44
N CYS A 97 2.73 13.05 -4.24
CA CYS A 97 2.01 12.27 -5.26
C CYS A 97 1.65 10.84 -4.82
N GLY A 98 1.72 10.56 -3.52
CA GLY A 98 1.78 9.20 -3.01
C GLY A 98 3.22 8.66 -3.01
N GLN A 99 3.39 7.39 -2.60
CA GLN A 99 4.69 6.74 -2.50
C GLN A 99 4.80 5.54 -3.44
N VAL A 100 5.93 5.44 -4.11
CA VAL A 100 6.34 4.25 -4.87
C VAL A 100 7.70 3.84 -4.32
N TYR A 101 7.86 2.60 -3.87
CA TYR A 101 9.12 2.12 -3.33
C TYR A 101 9.81 1.17 -4.30
N LEU A 102 11.10 1.39 -4.55
CA LEU A 102 11.98 0.46 -5.24
C LEU A 102 12.48 -0.58 -4.23
N GLY A 103 12.24 -1.85 -4.50
CA GLY A 103 12.79 -3.00 -3.76
C GLY A 103 14.28 -3.21 -4.03
N GLY A 104 14.95 -3.99 -3.17
CA GLY A 104 16.38 -4.28 -3.32
C GLY A 104 16.71 -5.06 -4.59
N ASP A 105 15.77 -5.86 -5.09
CA ASP A 105 15.88 -6.57 -6.35
C ASP A 105 15.33 -5.80 -7.56
N GLY A 106 14.93 -4.55 -7.35
CA GLY A 106 14.42 -3.62 -8.35
C GLY A 106 12.97 -3.79 -8.78
N GLN A 107 12.21 -4.71 -8.19
CA GLN A 107 10.75 -4.67 -8.32
C GLN A 107 10.16 -3.51 -7.51
N LEU A 108 8.96 -3.05 -7.88
CA LEU A 108 8.23 -2.07 -7.07
C LEU A 108 7.66 -2.76 -5.84
N TRP A 109 8.15 -2.35 -4.68
CA TRP A 109 7.78 -2.88 -3.38
C TRP A 109 6.36 -2.39 -3.02
N TYR A 110 6.25 -1.17 -2.54
CA TYR A 110 5.00 -0.61 -2.05
C TYR A 110 4.50 0.48 -2.98
N LEU A 111 3.21 0.42 -3.33
CA LEU A 111 2.52 1.41 -4.13
C LEU A 111 1.39 2.02 -3.30
N ASP A 112 1.54 3.30 -2.98
CA ASP A 112 0.62 4.08 -2.16
C ASP A 112 0.26 5.37 -2.88
N LEU A 113 -0.60 5.27 -3.90
CA LEU A 113 -1.00 6.42 -4.72
C LEU A 113 -2.14 7.23 -4.09
N ASP A 114 -2.81 6.66 -3.08
CA ASP A 114 -4.05 7.18 -2.52
C ASP A 114 -3.97 7.40 -1.00
N ASN A 115 -2.74 7.51 -0.47
CA ASN A 115 -2.44 7.76 0.95
C ASN A 115 -3.17 6.78 1.88
N GLY A 116 -3.01 5.50 1.54
CA GLY A 116 -3.57 4.38 2.25
C GLY A 116 -3.03 4.14 3.65
N PRO A 117 -3.56 3.11 4.33
CA PRO A 117 -2.92 2.61 5.52
C PRO A 117 -1.49 2.14 5.18
N PRO A 118 -0.55 2.23 6.13
CA PRO A 118 0.81 1.78 5.91
C PRO A 118 0.85 0.27 5.61
N PRO A 119 2.00 -0.26 5.13
CA PRO A 119 2.19 -1.68 4.91
C PRO A 119 1.67 -2.58 6.04
N PRO A 120 1.05 -3.73 5.74
CA PRO A 120 0.58 -4.66 6.77
C PRO A 120 1.67 -5.01 7.79
N GLY A 121 1.33 -4.91 9.07
CA GLY A 121 2.25 -5.14 10.19
C GLY A 121 3.10 -3.93 10.58
N THR A 122 2.84 -2.74 10.02
CA THR A 122 3.49 -1.49 10.48
C THR A 122 2.98 -1.15 11.88
N THR A 123 3.90 -0.94 12.82
CA THR A 123 3.60 -0.60 14.21
C THR A 123 4.21 0.73 14.60
N GLY A 124 3.52 1.49 15.46
CA GLY A 124 4.07 2.70 16.07
C GLY A 124 4.99 2.44 17.27
N SER A 125 5.07 1.19 17.74
CA SER A 125 5.85 0.75 18.92
C SER A 125 7.33 0.54 18.64
N GLY A 126 7.74 0.53 17.36
CA GLY A 126 9.12 0.30 16.95
C GLY A 126 9.48 -1.17 16.73
N ASP A 127 8.51 -2.10 16.78
CA ASP A 127 8.78 -3.53 16.55
C ASP A 127 9.38 -3.79 15.17
N ASN A 128 9.06 -2.94 14.19
CA ASN A 128 9.60 -3.00 12.84
C ASN A 128 11.10 -2.68 12.76
N TYR A 129 11.73 -2.09 13.78
CA TYR A 129 13.20 -1.99 13.86
C TYR A 129 13.84 -3.34 14.14
N ALA A 130 13.22 -4.15 15.01
CA ALA A 130 13.70 -5.48 15.34
C ALA A 130 13.27 -6.53 14.29
N LYS A 131 12.13 -6.30 13.63
CA LYS A 131 11.55 -7.16 12.59
C LYS A 131 11.18 -6.32 11.36
N PRO A 132 12.16 -5.90 10.55
CA PRO A 132 11.91 -5.11 9.36
C PRO A 132 10.96 -5.82 8.41
N HIS A 133 10.11 -5.05 7.74
CA HIS A 133 9.27 -5.60 6.69
C HIS A 133 10.12 -6.26 5.60
N THR A 134 9.56 -7.30 5.01
CA THR A 134 10.09 -7.89 3.79
C THR A 134 9.36 -7.35 2.58
N GLN A 135 10.01 -7.47 1.43
CA GLN A 135 9.42 -7.10 0.15
C GLN A 135 8.06 -7.79 -0.08
N PHE A 136 7.03 -7.02 -0.42
CA PHE A 136 5.72 -7.47 -0.88
C PHE A 136 5.29 -6.55 -2.03
N SER A 137 4.56 -7.05 -3.03
CA SER A 137 3.95 -6.19 -4.05
C SER A 137 2.45 -6.44 -4.12
N PRO A 138 1.58 -5.40 -4.13
CA PRO A 138 0.14 -5.58 -4.09
C PRO A 138 -0.47 -6.06 -5.42
N PHE A 139 0.31 -6.13 -6.50
CA PHE A 139 -0.12 -6.58 -7.83
C PHE A 139 1.06 -7.15 -8.62
N GLY A 140 0.76 -8.01 -9.61
CA GLY A 140 1.80 -8.58 -10.46
C GLY A 140 2.40 -7.52 -11.39
N HIS A 141 3.72 -7.36 -11.39
CA HIS A 141 4.42 -6.50 -12.35
C HIS A 141 5.89 -6.89 -12.45
N GLY A 142 6.61 -6.32 -13.41
CA GLY A 142 8.06 -6.44 -13.49
C GLY A 142 8.59 -6.26 -14.91
N PHE A 143 9.81 -6.76 -15.12
CA PHE A 143 10.50 -6.71 -16.39
C PHE A 143 11.09 -8.07 -16.74
N VAL A 144 11.07 -8.44 -18.02
CA VAL A 144 11.74 -9.63 -18.54
C VAL A 144 12.77 -9.24 -19.59
N LEU A 145 13.92 -9.92 -19.56
CA LEU A 145 14.96 -9.80 -20.56
C LEU A 145 14.95 -11.05 -21.43
N ARG A 146 14.70 -10.87 -22.73
CA ARG A 146 14.84 -11.88 -23.76
C ARG A 146 16.16 -11.65 -24.49
N THR A 147 17.05 -12.64 -24.47
CA THR A 147 18.31 -12.59 -25.24
C THR A 147 18.29 -13.65 -26.33
N THR A 148 18.71 -13.29 -27.53
CA THR A 148 18.86 -14.21 -28.65
C THR A 148 20.30 -14.16 -29.14
N THR A 149 20.94 -15.33 -29.18
CA THR A 149 22.31 -15.54 -29.64
C THR A 149 22.33 -16.63 -30.72
N THR A 150 23.51 -16.95 -31.25
CA THR A 150 23.69 -18.11 -32.15
C THR A 150 23.32 -19.44 -31.48
N ASP A 151 23.39 -19.50 -30.16
CA ASP A 151 23.27 -20.74 -29.39
C ASP A 151 21.83 -20.96 -28.90
N GLY A 152 20.94 -19.99 -29.13
CA GLY A 152 19.52 -20.05 -28.80
C GLY A 152 18.97 -18.77 -28.18
N GLN A 153 17.72 -18.85 -27.72
CA GLN A 153 17.00 -17.79 -27.03
C GLN A 153 16.82 -18.15 -25.55
N THR A 154 16.98 -17.17 -24.67
CA THR A 154 16.64 -17.28 -23.24
C THR A 154 15.75 -16.12 -22.81
N VAL A 155 14.89 -16.36 -21.83
CA VAL A 155 14.02 -15.34 -21.21
C VAL A 155 14.15 -15.47 -19.69
N ARG A 156 14.41 -14.35 -19.00
CA ARG A 156 14.53 -14.29 -17.53
C ARG A 156 13.86 -13.04 -16.98
N ARG A 157 13.38 -13.11 -15.74
CA ARG A 157 12.96 -11.90 -15.02
C ARG A 157 14.18 -11.02 -14.71
N VAL A 158 13.99 -9.72 -14.71
CA VAL A 158 15.00 -8.75 -14.27
C VAL A 158 14.75 -8.45 -12.79
N ASP A 159 15.05 -9.44 -11.95
CA ASP A 159 14.92 -9.43 -10.50
C ASP A 159 15.82 -10.51 -9.87
N GLY A 160 15.72 -10.72 -8.55
CA GLY A 160 16.49 -11.73 -7.82
C GLY A 160 16.14 -13.19 -8.17
N THR A 161 15.06 -13.44 -8.92
CA THR A 161 14.69 -14.79 -9.37
C THR A 161 15.32 -15.15 -10.73
N GLY A 162 15.63 -14.14 -11.56
CA GLY A 162 16.23 -14.34 -12.88
C GLY A 162 17.74 -14.12 -12.96
N PHE A 163 18.33 -13.46 -11.95
CA PHE A 163 19.76 -13.16 -11.88
C PHE A 163 20.36 -13.61 -10.55
N ALA A 164 21.55 -14.22 -10.61
CA ALA A 164 22.23 -14.78 -9.42
C ALA A 164 23.08 -13.75 -8.65
N ASP A 165 23.57 -12.70 -9.31
CA ASP A 165 24.28 -11.57 -8.70
C ASP A 165 23.42 -10.31 -8.90
N VAL A 166 22.68 -9.96 -7.85
CA VAL A 166 21.88 -8.73 -7.78
C VAL A 166 22.42 -7.87 -6.66
N ALA A 167 22.57 -6.57 -6.92
CA ALA A 167 22.99 -5.65 -5.90
C ALA A 167 22.33 -4.28 -6.02
N PHE A 168 21.94 -3.76 -4.86
CA PHE A 168 21.30 -2.46 -4.70
C PHE A 168 22.29 -1.42 -4.16
N THR A 169 22.24 -0.22 -4.70
CA THR A 169 22.94 0.97 -4.18
C THR A 169 21.93 2.11 -4.05
N GLY A 170 21.68 2.56 -2.82
CA GLY A 170 20.74 3.63 -2.53
C GLY A 170 21.44 4.97 -2.33
N GLN A 171 21.08 5.97 -3.14
CA GLN A 171 21.58 7.34 -3.05
C GLN A 171 20.42 8.31 -3.35
N TYR A 172 19.42 8.35 -2.47
CA TYR A 172 18.21 9.16 -2.66
C TYR A 172 18.55 10.56 -3.22
N PRO A 173 17.90 10.99 -4.32
CA PRO A 173 16.69 10.44 -4.93
C PRO A 173 16.89 9.29 -5.94
N LEU A 174 18.12 8.78 -6.12
CA LEU A 174 18.46 7.74 -7.10
C LEU A 174 18.73 6.39 -6.43
N GLY A 175 18.12 5.34 -6.97
CA GLY A 175 18.41 3.95 -6.61
C GLY A 175 18.98 3.23 -7.82
N THR A 176 20.05 2.47 -7.62
CA THR A 176 20.67 1.66 -8.67
C THR A 176 20.58 0.18 -8.32
N VAL A 177 20.16 -0.64 -9.29
CA VAL A 177 20.18 -2.11 -9.17
C VAL A 177 20.99 -2.70 -10.31
N ASP A 178 22.03 -3.45 -9.98
CA ASP A 178 22.87 -4.18 -10.93
C ASP A 178 22.47 -5.65 -10.96
N TYR A 179 22.30 -6.20 -12.17
CA TYR A 179 21.96 -7.60 -12.39
C TYR A 179 23.00 -8.29 -13.27
N ARG A 180 23.55 -9.41 -12.78
CA ARG A 180 24.52 -10.26 -13.48
C ARG A 180 24.23 -11.74 -13.25
N ALA A 181 24.53 -12.53 -14.27
CA ALA A 181 24.48 -13.98 -14.19
C ALA A 181 25.51 -14.55 -15.16
N ALA A 182 26.26 -15.57 -14.75
CA ALA A 182 27.35 -16.14 -15.55
C ALA A 182 26.86 -16.78 -16.86
N ASP A 183 25.59 -17.21 -16.89
CA ASP A 183 24.91 -17.81 -18.03
C ASP A 183 24.19 -16.78 -18.92
N CYS A 184 24.24 -15.49 -18.57
CA CYS A 184 23.59 -14.43 -19.32
C CYS A 184 24.64 -13.58 -20.06
N PRO A 185 24.54 -13.41 -21.39
CA PRO A 185 25.50 -12.62 -22.13
C PRO A 185 25.29 -11.10 -21.97
N VAL A 186 24.24 -10.68 -21.24
CA VAL A 186 23.88 -9.27 -21.03
C VAL A 186 23.81 -8.98 -19.53
N SER A 187 24.57 -7.97 -19.07
CA SER A 187 24.35 -7.40 -17.74
C SER A 187 23.35 -6.25 -17.83
N VAL A 188 22.52 -6.11 -16.81
CA VAL A 188 21.49 -5.06 -16.73
C VAL A 188 21.81 -4.14 -15.57
N ARG A 189 21.63 -2.84 -15.77
CA ARG A 189 21.60 -1.84 -14.70
C ARG A 189 20.28 -1.09 -14.77
N LEU A 190 19.57 -1.02 -13.64
CA LEU A 190 18.40 -0.18 -13.43
C LEU A 190 18.82 1.05 -12.64
N GLU A 191 18.45 2.22 -13.11
CA GLU A 191 18.44 3.48 -12.37
C GLU A 191 16.98 3.91 -12.17
N ALA A 192 16.51 3.93 -10.92
CA ALA A 192 15.14 4.31 -10.58
C ALA A 192 15.10 5.59 -9.74
N PHE A 193 14.23 6.52 -10.13
CA PHE A 193 14.06 7.80 -9.44
C PHE A 193 12.74 8.45 -9.81
N SER A 194 12.30 9.39 -8.98
CA SER A 194 11.45 10.51 -9.44
C SER A 194 12.33 11.75 -9.54
N PRO A 195 12.06 12.69 -10.46
CA PRO A 195 12.77 13.96 -10.46
C PRO A 195 12.62 14.62 -9.09
N PHE A 196 13.74 14.92 -8.44
CA PHE A 196 13.79 15.66 -7.19
C PHE A 196 14.87 16.72 -7.35
N VAL A 197 14.44 17.95 -7.60
CA VAL A 197 15.30 19.05 -8.00
C VAL A 197 15.14 20.16 -6.96
N PRO A 198 16.12 20.33 -6.05
CA PRO A 198 16.01 21.31 -4.98
C PRO A 198 15.74 22.72 -5.51
N GLY A 199 14.63 23.31 -5.07
CA GLY A 199 14.19 24.64 -5.50
C GLY A 199 13.19 24.64 -6.66
N GLU A 200 13.02 23.51 -7.36
CA GLU A 200 12.08 23.35 -8.47
C GLU A 200 10.91 22.47 -8.03
N VAL A 201 9.85 23.11 -7.54
CA VAL A 201 8.67 22.41 -6.98
C VAL A 201 7.98 21.58 -8.07
N GLU A 202 7.74 22.16 -9.25
CA GLU A 202 7.00 21.50 -10.32
C GLU A 202 7.62 20.16 -10.73
N ASP A 203 8.95 20.15 -10.97
CA ASP A 203 9.69 18.92 -11.29
C ASP A 203 9.69 17.93 -10.13
N SER A 204 9.84 18.43 -8.90
CA SER A 204 9.92 17.61 -7.70
C SER A 204 8.60 16.96 -7.28
N THR A 205 7.48 17.43 -7.82
CA THR A 205 6.12 16.95 -7.50
C THR A 205 5.44 16.29 -8.70
N LEU A 206 6.20 15.74 -9.64
CA LEU A 206 5.65 14.97 -10.74
C LEU A 206 5.21 13.57 -10.26
N PRO A 207 3.98 13.10 -10.58
CA PRO A 207 3.52 11.75 -10.27
C PRO A 207 4.13 10.74 -11.26
N LEU A 208 5.46 10.63 -11.29
CA LEU A 208 6.22 9.87 -12.27
C LEU A 208 7.44 9.21 -11.64
N THR A 209 7.50 7.88 -11.72
CA THR A 209 8.73 7.11 -11.48
C THR A 209 9.40 6.76 -12.81
N VAL A 210 10.68 7.13 -12.96
CA VAL A 210 11.52 6.76 -14.09
C VAL A 210 12.27 5.47 -13.75
N LEU A 211 12.23 4.49 -14.67
CA LEU A 211 13.01 3.26 -14.61
C LEU A 211 13.93 3.21 -15.84
N ALA A 212 15.15 3.69 -15.69
CA ALA A 212 16.12 3.75 -16.77
C ALA A 212 16.99 2.49 -16.79
N TYR A 213 16.86 1.68 -17.85
CA TYR A 213 17.61 0.44 -18.01
C TYR A 213 18.79 0.61 -18.98
N THR A 214 19.97 0.22 -18.53
CA THR A 214 21.16 0.07 -19.38
C THR A 214 21.45 -1.42 -19.59
N LEU A 215 21.42 -1.86 -20.84
CA LEU A 215 21.76 -3.22 -21.25
C LEU A 215 23.19 -3.24 -21.82
N THR A 216 24.08 -4.05 -21.26
CA THR A 216 25.46 -4.18 -21.73
C THR A 216 25.73 -5.61 -22.20
N ASN A 217 26.07 -5.79 -23.48
CA ASN A 217 26.57 -7.07 -23.98
C ASN A 217 27.98 -7.30 -23.41
N THR A 218 28.13 -8.33 -22.60
CA THR A 218 29.39 -8.72 -21.95
C THR A 218 30.10 -9.88 -22.66
N SER A 219 29.47 -10.42 -23.71
CA SER A 219 30.02 -11.49 -24.51
C SER A 219 30.83 -10.97 -25.71
N ALA A 220 31.64 -11.85 -26.30
CA ALA A 220 32.34 -11.56 -27.56
C ALA A 220 31.45 -11.74 -28.81
N LYS A 221 30.21 -12.22 -28.65
CA LYS A 221 29.28 -12.49 -29.77
C LYS A 221 28.22 -11.39 -29.86
N PRO A 222 27.67 -11.11 -31.05
CA PRO A 222 26.47 -10.30 -31.17
C PRO A 222 25.30 -10.91 -30.39
N VAL A 223 24.53 -10.07 -29.71
CA VAL A 223 23.34 -10.46 -28.95
C VAL A 223 22.19 -9.53 -29.32
N THR A 224 21.03 -10.10 -29.65
CA THR A 224 19.78 -9.33 -29.69
C THR A 224 19.16 -9.38 -28.30
N ALA A 225 18.91 -8.22 -27.70
CA ALA A 225 18.29 -8.08 -26.39
C ALA A 225 16.96 -7.33 -26.51
N GLU A 226 15.91 -7.87 -25.90
CA GLU A 226 14.59 -7.27 -25.78
C GLU A 226 14.25 -7.17 -24.29
N LEU A 227 13.87 -5.97 -23.85
CA LEU A 227 13.39 -5.71 -22.49
C LEU A 227 11.90 -5.42 -22.54
N THR A 228 11.11 -6.22 -21.84
CA THR A 228 9.65 -6.09 -21.81
C THR A 228 9.19 -5.80 -20.39
N GLY A 229 8.59 -4.64 -20.17
CA GLY A 229 7.89 -4.29 -18.93
C GLY A 229 6.44 -4.76 -18.97
N TRP A 230 5.95 -5.27 -17.85
CA TRP A 230 4.57 -5.73 -17.69
C TRP A 230 4.01 -5.35 -16.33
N ALA A 231 2.70 -5.16 -16.25
CA ALA A 231 1.97 -4.88 -15.02
C ALA A 231 0.51 -5.33 -15.13
N GLU A 232 0.00 -5.93 -14.08
CA GLU A 232 -1.42 -5.98 -13.77
C GLU A 232 -1.94 -4.56 -13.57
N ASN A 233 -3.19 -4.29 -13.96
CA ASN A 233 -3.81 -2.99 -13.78
C ASN A 233 -3.86 -2.61 -12.27
N PRO A 234 -3.11 -1.58 -11.84
CA PRO A 234 -3.00 -1.19 -10.43
C PRO A 234 -4.07 -0.16 -10.02
N VAL A 235 -5.04 0.15 -10.88
CA VAL A 235 -6.14 1.07 -10.55
C VAL A 235 -7.15 0.35 -9.66
N CYS A 236 -7.66 1.08 -8.66
CA CYS A 236 -8.61 0.59 -7.68
C CYS A 236 -8.13 -0.66 -6.91
N LEU A 237 -6.82 -0.78 -6.62
CA LEU A 237 -6.23 -1.98 -6.02
C LEU A 237 -6.96 -2.48 -4.77
N ARG A 238 -7.47 -1.55 -3.95
CA ARG A 238 -8.21 -1.87 -2.72
C ARG A 238 -9.70 -1.99 -3.01
N SER A 239 -10.27 -0.98 -3.68
CA SER A 239 -11.71 -0.89 -3.89
C SER A 239 -12.25 -1.98 -4.83
N ARG A 240 -11.45 -2.47 -5.80
CA ARG A 240 -11.87 -3.51 -6.76
C ARG A 240 -12.18 -4.87 -6.12
N SER A 241 -11.71 -5.08 -4.89
CA SER A 241 -12.02 -6.29 -4.11
C SER A 241 -13.29 -6.15 -3.26
N ALA A 242 -13.74 -4.91 -3.03
CA ALA A 242 -14.85 -4.59 -2.15
C ALA A 242 -16.14 -4.17 -2.88
N GLN A 243 -16.04 -3.85 -4.18
CA GLN A 243 -17.18 -3.44 -4.97
C GLN A 243 -17.00 -3.73 -6.47
N PRO A 244 -18.10 -3.73 -7.25
CA PRO A 244 -18.02 -4.01 -8.68
C PRO A 244 -17.22 -2.94 -9.42
N ILE A 245 -16.07 -3.35 -9.94
CA ILE A 245 -15.21 -2.53 -10.79
C ILE A 245 -14.86 -3.30 -12.06
N THR A 246 -14.89 -2.61 -13.19
CA THR A 246 -14.40 -3.10 -14.48
C THR A 246 -13.06 -2.46 -14.76
N LEU A 247 -12.00 -3.28 -14.81
CA LEU A 247 -10.66 -2.82 -15.16
C LEU A 247 -10.48 -2.83 -16.68
N SER A 248 -9.80 -1.82 -17.21
CA SER A 248 -9.44 -1.75 -18.62
C SER A 248 -8.00 -1.28 -18.82
N SER A 249 -7.40 -1.78 -19.89
CA SER A 249 -6.08 -1.39 -20.34
C SER A 249 -6.13 -1.10 -21.83
N VAL A 250 -5.55 0.03 -22.24
CA VAL A 250 -5.55 0.48 -23.63
C VAL A 250 -4.16 0.93 -24.03
N VAL A 251 -3.86 0.83 -25.33
CA VAL A 251 -2.62 1.40 -25.88
C VAL A 251 -2.70 2.93 -25.81
N ALA A 252 -1.70 3.56 -25.21
CA ALA A 252 -1.55 5.00 -25.12
C ALA A 252 -0.25 5.44 -25.83
N ASN A 253 -0.39 6.32 -26.81
CA ASN A 253 0.71 6.83 -27.62
C ASN A 253 0.68 8.36 -27.60
N GLY A 254 1.85 8.99 -27.55
CA GLY A 254 1.98 10.43 -27.68
C GLY A 254 3.29 10.84 -28.34
N SER A 255 3.55 12.14 -28.43
CA SER A 255 4.80 12.67 -28.98
C SER A 255 5.97 12.35 -28.03
N GLY A 256 6.62 11.21 -28.26
CA GLY A 256 7.80 10.77 -27.49
C GLY A 256 7.54 9.70 -26.44
N TYR A 257 6.35 9.09 -26.41
CA TYR A 257 6.09 7.91 -25.58
C TYR A 257 5.12 6.93 -26.22
N ARG A 258 5.28 5.66 -25.84
CA ARG A 258 4.39 4.56 -26.19
C ARG A 258 4.21 3.63 -25.01
N GLY A 259 2.98 3.27 -24.64
CA GLY A 259 2.73 2.49 -23.45
C GLY A 259 1.31 1.96 -23.31
N VAL A 260 1.03 1.37 -22.15
CA VAL A 260 -0.30 0.94 -21.74
C VAL A 260 -0.82 1.93 -20.69
N GLN A 261 -2.05 2.40 -20.89
CA GLN A 261 -2.80 3.13 -19.88
C GLN A 261 -3.81 2.20 -19.23
N PHE A 262 -3.79 2.18 -17.90
CA PHE A 262 -4.69 1.43 -17.04
C PHE A 262 -5.75 2.36 -16.49
N THR A 263 -7.00 1.93 -16.56
CA THR A 263 -8.17 2.66 -16.04
C THR A 263 -9.15 1.70 -15.37
N ALA A 264 -10.13 2.27 -14.69
CA ALA A 264 -11.25 1.55 -14.11
C ALA A 264 -12.57 2.27 -14.41
N ALA A 265 -13.66 1.53 -14.44
CA ALA A 265 -15.01 2.06 -14.53
C ALA A 265 -15.92 1.33 -13.53
N ASN A 266 -17.05 1.97 -13.19
CA ASN A 266 -18.10 1.33 -12.39
C ASN A 266 -18.47 -0.01 -13.02
N GLY A 267 -18.31 -1.07 -12.25
CA GLY A 267 -18.67 -2.41 -12.67
C GLY A 267 -20.08 -2.78 -12.23
N GLY A 268 -20.44 -4.03 -12.48
CA GLY A 268 -21.73 -4.59 -12.08
C GLY A 268 -22.31 -5.45 -13.18
N SER A 269 -22.97 -6.54 -12.81
CA SER A 269 -23.76 -7.31 -13.77
C SER A 269 -25.10 -6.60 -13.98
N ALA A 270 -25.58 -6.55 -15.23
CA ALA A 270 -26.94 -6.10 -15.53
C ALA A 270 -28.00 -7.02 -14.91
N ILE A 271 -27.63 -8.26 -14.60
CA ILE A 271 -28.48 -9.24 -13.91
C ILE A 271 -28.00 -9.34 -12.46
N GLN A 272 -28.80 -8.82 -11.53
CA GLN A 272 -28.62 -8.98 -10.11
C GLN A 272 -29.49 -10.14 -9.63
N ARG A 273 -28.86 -11.20 -9.12
CA ARG A 273 -29.60 -12.29 -8.47
C ARG A 273 -30.00 -11.85 -7.06
N PRO A 274 -31.12 -12.35 -6.50
CA PRO A 274 -31.50 -12.05 -5.13
C PRO A 274 -30.39 -12.39 -4.15
N ASP A 275 -30.23 -11.55 -3.13
CA ASP A 275 -29.28 -11.78 -2.04
C ASP A 275 -29.64 -13.04 -1.25
N ILE A 276 -28.62 -13.69 -0.70
CA ILE A 276 -28.77 -14.84 0.18
C ILE A 276 -28.25 -14.43 1.55
N VAL A 277 -29.15 -14.27 2.50
CA VAL A 277 -28.79 -14.07 3.91
C VAL A 277 -28.25 -15.39 4.44
N PHE A 278 -26.95 -15.40 4.79
CA PHE A 278 -26.30 -16.57 5.35
C PHE A 278 -26.52 -16.62 6.86
N GLU A 279 -26.32 -15.50 7.54
CA GLU A 279 -26.52 -15.38 8.98
C GLU A 279 -26.87 -13.94 9.34
N ASN A 280 -27.98 -13.76 10.05
CA ASN A 280 -28.44 -12.46 10.57
C ASN A 280 -28.52 -12.43 12.10
N TRP A 281 -28.11 -13.52 12.77
CA TRP A 281 -28.01 -13.64 14.22
C TRP A 281 -29.31 -13.49 15.01
N GLU A 282 -30.46 -13.48 14.35
CA GLU A 282 -31.77 -13.35 15.01
C GLU A 282 -32.23 -14.63 15.73
N LYS A 283 -31.46 -15.72 15.61
CA LYS A 283 -31.65 -16.93 16.40
C LYS A 283 -31.05 -16.77 17.81
N ALA A 284 -31.63 -17.44 18.79
CA ALA A 284 -31.16 -17.38 20.17
C ALA A 284 -29.86 -18.18 20.41
N ASP A 285 -29.49 -19.07 19.49
CA ASP A 285 -28.33 -19.97 19.57
C ASP A 285 -27.48 -19.88 18.30
N TYR A 286 -26.41 -20.69 18.28
CA TYR A 286 -25.48 -20.80 17.16
C TYR A 286 -25.84 -21.92 16.18
N ALA A 287 -27.13 -22.18 15.94
CA ALA A 287 -27.55 -23.22 15.00
C ALA A 287 -26.94 -23.03 13.61
N GLY A 288 -26.15 -24.01 13.16
CA GLY A 288 -25.39 -23.96 11.91
C GLY A 288 -23.91 -23.58 12.08
N TRP A 289 -23.47 -23.33 13.31
CA TRP A 289 -22.10 -22.98 13.67
C TRP A 289 -21.55 -23.93 14.74
N THR A 290 -20.25 -24.20 14.66
CA THR A 290 -19.49 -24.89 15.71
C THR A 290 -18.78 -23.85 16.57
N VAL A 291 -19.09 -23.84 17.86
CA VAL A 291 -18.46 -22.96 18.85
C VAL A 291 -17.21 -23.63 19.42
N GLN A 292 -16.11 -22.88 19.50
CA GLN A 292 -14.87 -23.29 20.13
C GLN A 292 -14.41 -22.17 21.09
N GLY A 293 -13.84 -22.53 22.23
CA GLY A 293 -13.49 -21.56 23.27
C GLY A 293 -14.72 -20.98 23.96
N ASP A 294 -14.52 -19.85 24.64
CA ASP A 294 -15.49 -19.27 25.57
C ASP A 294 -15.82 -17.80 25.28
N ALA A 295 -15.22 -17.17 24.27
CA ALA A 295 -15.47 -15.76 23.95
C ALA A 295 -16.90 -15.44 23.51
N PHE A 296 -17.54 -16.30 22.72
CA PHE A 296 -18.84 -15.99 22.11
C PHE A 296 -20.04 -16.28 23.04
N GLY A 297 -19.83 -17.01 24.14
CA GLY A 297 -20.94 -17.44 25.00
C GLY A 297 -21.86 -18.46 24.32
N VAL A 298 -23.15 -18.46 24.71
CA VAL A 298 -24.13 -19.48 24.26
C VAL A 298 -24.93 -19.10 23.02
N GLY A 299 -24.88 -17.83 22.60
CA GLY A 299 -25.64 -17.32 21.46
C GLY A 299 -25.43 -15.82 21.22
N PRO A 300 -25.98 -15.29 20.11
CA PRO A 300 -25.93 -13.86 19.78
C PRO A 300 -26.61 -12.97 20.82
N VAL A 301 -26.16 -11.73 20.87
CA VAL A 301 -26.48 -10.76 21.93
C VAL A 301 -27.56 -9.80 21.46
N LEU A 302 -28.56 -9.51 22.31
CA LEU A 302 -29.49 -8.42 22.03
C LEU A 302 -28.79 -7.08 22.20
N VAL A 303 -29.00 -6.15 21.27
CA VAL A 303 -28.51 -4.76 21.40
C VAL A 303 -28.98 -4.12 22.72
N SER A 304 -30.18 -4.48 23.20
CA SER A 304 -30.73 -3.98 24.48
C SER A 304 -30.02 -4.51 25.73
N GLU A 305 -29.22 -5.57 25.62
CA GLU A 305 -28.47 -6.17 26.72
C GLU A 305 -27.01 -5.71 26.77
N VAL A 306 -26.58 -4.94 25.76
CA VAL A 306 -25.20 -4.46 25.64
C VAL A 306 -24.92 -3.40 26.72
N PRO A 307 -23.77 -3.46 27.43
CA PRO A 307 -23.38 -2.42 28.37
C PRO A 307 -23.16 -1.06 27.70
N ASP A 308 -23.52 0.03 28.40
CA ASP A 308 -23.42 1.41 27.90
C ASP A 308 -22.03 1.78 27.35
N TYR A 309 -20.96 1.21 27.91
CA TYR A 309 -19.60 1.50 27.45
C TYR A 309 -19.34 1.02 26.02
N MET A 310 -20.01 -0.03 25.54
CA MET A 310 -19.90 -0.46 24.13
C MET A 310 -20.67 0.49 23.19
N LEU A 311 -21.61 1.28 23.73
CA LEU A 311 -22.36 2.29 22.99
C LEU A 311 -21.68 3.68 23.01
N ARG A 312 -20.44 3.78 23.53
CA ARG A 312 -19.69 5.04 23.65
C ARG A 312 -19.45 5.77 22.32
N PHE A 313 -19.56 5.06 21.20
CA PHE A 313 -19.41 5.61 19.84
C PHE A 313 -20.75 5.85 19.13
N GLY A 314 -21.87 5.68 19.83
CA GLY A 314 -23.21 5.79 19.28
C GLY A 314 -23.83 4.42 18.95
N ASP A 315 -24.71 4.42 17.95
CA ASP A 315 -25.42 3.23 17.50
C ASP A 315 -24.44 2.17 16.96
N LEU A 316 -24.69 0.90 17.25
CA LEU A 316 -23.83 -0.20 16.78
C LEU A 316 -24.02 -0.50 15.29
N HIS A 317 -25.06 0.03 14.66
CA HIS A 317 -25.46 -0.26 13.27
C HIS A 317 -25.83 -1.72 13.00
N VAL A 318 -26.31 -2.42 14.03
CA VAL A 318 -26.83 -3.80 13.95
C VAL A 318 -28.11 -3.83 13.09
N ARG A 319 -28.24 -4.84 12.24
CA ARG A 319 -29.38 -5.12 11.37
C ARG A 319 -30.33 -6.07 12.04
N GLY A 320 -31.24 -5.51 12.82
CA GLY A 320 -32.23 -6.29 13.56
C GLY A 320 -32.11 -5.99 15.04
N GLN A 321 -32.13 -7.04 15.86
CA GLN A 321 -32.06 -6.92 17.31
C GLN A 321 -30.82 -7.58 17.89
N ARG A 322 -30.16 -8.46 17.13
CA ARG A 322 -29.03 -9.25 17.60
C ARG A 322 -27.81 -9.13 16.71
N PHE A 323 -26.65 -9.33 17.32
CA PHE A 323 -25.37 -9.47 16.64
C PHE A 323 -24.49 -10.44 17.43
N VAL A 324 -23.40 -10.90 16.82
CA VAL A 324 -22.41 -11.71 17.54
C VAL A 324 -21.22 -10.87 17.96
N THR A 325 -20.75 -11.09 19.19
CA THR A 325 -19.54 -10.47 19.72
C THR A 325 -18.74 -11.47 20.55
N SER A 326 -17.42 -11.43 20.40
CA SER A 326 -16.48 -12.16 21.26
C SER A 326 -16.15 -11.42 22.57
N HIS A 327 -16.57 -10.15 22.70
CA HIS A 327 -16.45 -9.37 23.93
C HIS A 327 -17.40 -9.96 24.98
N ASN A 328 -16.89 -10.89 25.82
CA ASN A 328 -17.74 -11.70 26.69
C ASN A 328 -18.12 -10.99 28.00
N PHE A 329 -18.77 -9.85 27.89
CA PHE A 329 -19.29 -9.10 29.04
C PHE A 329 -20.31 -9.90 29.87
N ARG A 330 -20.98 -10.88 29.25
CA ARG A 330 -21.95 -11.77 29.90
C ARG A 330 -21.27 -12.63 30.97
N ALA A 331 -20.08 -13.16 30.69
CA ALA A 331 -19.32 -13.96 31.64
C ALA A 331 -18.63 -13.11 32.73
N THR A 332 -18.42 -11.82 32.50
CA THR A 332 -17.73 -10.92 33.45
C THR A 332 -18.66 -10.08 34.30
N GLY A 333 -19.98 -10.13 34.06
CA GLY A 333 -20.93 -9.25 34.72
C GLY A 333 -20.77 -7.78 34.32
N GLY A 334 -20.34 -7.52 33.07
CA GLY A 334 -20.14 -6.17 32.54
C GLY A 334 -18.78 -5.53 32.84
N ASP A 335 -17.80 -6.28 33.35
CA ASP A 335 -16.44 -5.78 33.51
C ASP A 335 -15.72 -5.77 32.15
N ALA A 336 -15.60 -4.56 31.59
CA ALA A 336 -14.95 -4.29 30.31
C ALA A 336 -13.49 -4.75 30.29
N THR A 337 -12.77 -4.68 31.41
CA THR A 337 -11.33 -5.01 31.46
C THR A 337 -11.06 -6.51 31.30
N ARG A 338 -12.07 -7.33 31.61
CA ARG A 338 -11.99 -8.79 31.54
C ARG A 338 -12.72 -9.37 30.33
N ALA A 339 -13.64 -8.61 29.73
CA ALA A 339 -14.47 -9.12 28.64
C ALA A 339 -13.66 -9.41 27.36
N ASP A 340 -12.52 -8.73 27.15
CA ASP A 340 -11.54 -9.00 26.09
C ASP A 340 -10.47 -10.04 26.47
N SER A 341 -10.65 -10.79 27.57
CA SER A 341 -9.67 -11.82 27.99
C SER A 341 -10.02 -13.23 27.51
N TYR A 342 -11.18 -13.39 26.89
CA TYR A 342 -11.68 -14.66 26.40
C TYR A 342 -11.26 -14.87 24.95
N THR A 343 -11.12 -16.13 24.55
CA THR A 343 -10.75 -16.48 23.18
C THR A 343 -11.69 -17.54 22.64
N GLY A 344 -11.87 -17.59 21.34
CA GLY A 344 -12.76 -18.55 20.74
C GLY A 344 -12.88 -18.42 19.24
N ARG A 345 -13.72 -19.29 18.69
CA ARG A 345 -14.01 -19.36 17.27
C ARG A 345 -15.45 -19.80 17.03
N LEU A 346 -16.09 -19.19 16.05
CA LEU A 346 -17.31 -19.71 15.43
C LEU A 346 -16.96 -20.21 14.03
N VAL A 347 -17.24 -21.48 13.74
CA VAL A 347 -17.00 -22.08 12.41
C VAL A 347 -18.34 -22.43 11.79
N SER A 348 -18.65 -21.85 10.64
CA SER A 348 -19.93 -22.08 9.96
C SER A 348 -20.00 -23.49 9.37
N ALA A 349 -21.21 -23.97 9.09
CA ALA A 349 -21.41 -25.05 8.15
C ALA A 349 -20.83 -24.68 6.76
N PRO A 350 -20.33 -25.66 5.99
CA PRO A 350 -19.81 -25.40 4.65
C PRO A 350 -20.95 -24.99 3.70
N PHE A 351 -20.61 -24.14 2.73
CA PHE A 351 -21.52 -23.67 1.68
C PHE A 351 -20.82 -23.65 0.32
N THR A 352 -21.60 -23.61 -0.75
CA THR A 352 -21.08 -23.37 -2.11
C THR A 352 -21.09 -21.87 -2.39
N VAL A 353 -19.99 -21.34 -2.91
CA VAL A 353 -19.92 -19.93 -3.34
C VAL A 353 -20.80 -19.73 -4.57
N GLN A 354 -21.91 -19.00 -4.43
CA GLN A 354 -22.89 -18.79 -5.51
C GLN A 354 -22.94 -17.36 -6.02
N ARG A 355 -22.65 -16.37 -5.16
CA ARG A 355 -22.70 -14.94 -5.51
C ARG A 355 -21.30 -14.39 -5.71
N ARG A 356 -21.23 -13.19 -6.30
CA ARG A 356 -19.96 -12.51 -6.52
C ARG A 356 -19.31 -12.09 -5.21
N TYR A 357 -20.07 -11.60 -4.24
CA TYR A 357 -19.54 -11.08 -2.99
C TYR A 357 -20.08 -11.82 -1.77
N LEU A 358 -19.26 -11.85 -0.73
CA LEU A 358 -19.73 -11.93 0.65
C LEU A 358 -19.62 -10.53 1.25
N SER A 359 -20.72 -10.06 1.83
CA SER A 359 -20.83 -8.83 2.61
C SER A 359 -21.08 -9.19 4.07
N ALA A 360 -20.50 -8.44 5.01
CA ALA A 360 -20.77 -8.54 6.43
C ALA A 360 -20.60 -7.17 7.10
N LEU A 361 -21.32 -6.94 8.19
CA LEU A 361 -21.04 -5.83 9.10
C LEU A 361 -20.01 -6.30 10.11
N VAL A 362 -18.91 -5.55 10.26
CA VAL A 362 -17.82 -5.92 11.17
C VAL A 362 -17.40 -4.72 12.01
N GLY A 363 -17.23 -4.95 13.32
CA GLY A 363 -16.71 -4.00 14.30
C GLY A 363 -15.71 -4.68 15.24
N GLY A 364 -15.26 -3.97 16.27
CA GLY A 364 -14.25 -4.42 17.23
C GLY A 364 -12.82 -4.04 16.83
N GLY A 365 -11.85 -4.86 17.20
CA GLY A 365 -10.43 -4.59 17.05
C GLY A 365 -9.89 -4.68 15.63
N ASN A 366 -8.88 -3.85 15.35
CA ASN A 366 -8.06 -3.89 14.13
C ASN A 366 -6.87 -4.83 14.34
N GLN A 367 -7.14 -6.13 14.51
CA GLN A 367 -6.12 -7.13 14.84
C GLN A 367 -6.11 -8.27 13.82
N PRO A 368 -5.50 -8.07 12.64
CA PRO A 368 -5.45 -9.07 11.58
C PRO A 368 -4.95 -10.43 12.06
N ASN A 369 -5.62 -11.48 11.60
CA ASN A 369 -5.40 -12.89 11.97
C ASN A 369 -5.71 -13.27 13.43
N GLN A 370 -6.02 -12.31 14.31
CA GLN A 370 -6.32 -12.57 15.72
C GLN A 370 -7.79 -12.36 16.05
N ALA A 371 -8.34 -11.19 15.70
CA ALA A 371 -9.76 -10.87 15.85
C ALA A 371 -10.34 -10.53 14.46
N CYS A 372 -10.83 -11.55 13.75
CA CYS A 372 -11.23 -11.41 12.35
C CYS A 372 -12.34 -12.37 11.91
N LEU A 373 -13.09 -11.97 10.89
CA LEU A 373 -13.94 -12.85 10.09
C LEU A 373 -13.16 -13.30 8.87
N ASN A 374 -12.95 -14.60 8.73
CA ASN A 374 -12.26 -15.23 7.62
C ASN A 374 -13.25 -15.95 6.70
N VAL A 375 -12.95 -15.93 5.39
CA VAL A 375 -13.58 -16.81 4.38
C VAL A 375 -12.53 -17.81 3.93
N ILE A 376 -12.87 -19.10 4.01
CA ILE A 376 -11.93 -20.20 3.78
C ILE A 376 -12.44 -20.99 2.58
N VAL A 377 -11.60 -21.17 1.57
CA VAL A 377 -11.88 -21.98 0.37
C VAL A 377 -10.74 -22.95 0.19
N ASP A 378 -11.06 -24.24 0.02
CA ASP A 378 -10.05 -25.31 -0.15
C ASP A 378 -8.96 -25.30 0.95
N GLY A 379 -9.33 -24.98 2.19
CA GLY A 379 -8.42 -24.92 3.35
C GLY A 379 -7.53 -23.67 3.42
N THR A 380 -7.68 -22.72 2.51
CA THR A 380 -6.91 -21.47 2.48
C THR A 380 -7.80 -20.28 2.86
N VAL A 381 -7.32 -19.37 3.70
CA VAL A 381 -7.99 -18.09 3.97
C VAL A 381 -7.90 -17.24 2.70
N VAL A 382 -9.04 -16.97 2.07
CA VAL A 382 -9.10 -16.20 0.82
C VAL A 382 -9.54 -14.76 1.02
N ALA A 383 -10.09 -14.45 2.19
CA ALA A 383 -10.45 -13.11 2.62
C ALA A 383 -10.49 -13.05 4.16
N SER A 384 -10.17 -11.90 4.74
CA SER A 384 -10.23 -11.61 6.17
C SER A 384 -10.75 -10.19 6.38
N MET A 385 -11.65 -10.01 7.34
CA MET A 385 -12.23 -8.73 7.73
C MET A 385 -11.99 -8.48 9.22
N THR A 386 -11.61 -7.27 9.60
CA THR A 386 -11.38 -6.85 10.98
C THR A 386 -12.19 -5.60 11.27
N GLY A 387 -12.36 -5.27 12.56
CA GLY A 387 -12.84 -3.97 12.97
C GLY A 387 -11.78 -2.87 12.77
N LYS A 388 -12.06 -1.69 13.31
CA LYS A 388 -11.20 -0.49 13.22
C LYS A 388 -10.92 0.12 14.60
N ASP A 389 -10.81 -0.73 15.61
CA ASP A 389 -10.76 -0.32 17.02
C ASP A 389 -11.98 0.57 17.35
N THR A 390 -13.16 0.08 16.95
CA THR A 390 -14.44 0.77 17.13
C THR A 390 -15.58 -0.24 17.27
N GLU A 391 -16.54 0.02 18.16
CA GLU A 391 -17.66 -0.90 18.44
C GLU A 391 -18.70 -0.95 17.30
N PRO A 392 -19.10 0.18 16.69
CA PRO A 392 -20.07 0.19 15.60
C PRO A 392 -19.59 -0.64 14.42
N LEU A 393 -20.48 -1.47 13.91
CA LEU A 393 -20.20 -2.32 12.78
C LEU A 393 -20.27 -1.50 11.49
N VAL A 394 -19.30 -1.72 10.60
CA VAL A 394 -19.25 -1.07 9.29
C VAL A 394 -19.33 -2.12 8.18
N PRO A 395 -19.90 -1.78 7.01
CA PRO A 395 -19.94 -2.72 5.89
C PRO A 395 -18.56 -3.08 5.38
N HIS A 396 -18.33 -4.39 5.25
CA HIS A 396 -17.21 -4.98 4.53
C HIS A 396 -17.75 -5.88 3.43
N ALA A 397 -17.06 -5.92 2.30
CA ALA A 397 -17.37 -6.82 1.21
C ALA A 397 -16.10 -7.37 0.57
N VAL A 398 -16.16 -8.61 0.09
CA VAL A 398 -15.04 -9.30 -0.56
C VAL A 398 -15.49 -10.00 -1.83
N ASP A 399 -14.75 -9.82 -2.92
CA ASP A 399 -15.02 -10.46 -4.22
C ASP A 399 -14.60 -11.95 -4.17
N LEU A 400 -15.59 -12.83 -4.33
CA LEU A 400 -15.48 -14.27 -4.39
C LEU A 400 -15.67 -14.83 -5.81
N THR A 401 -15.67 -14.00 -6.87
CA THR A 401 -15.87 -14.43 -8.27
C THR A 401 -15.00 -15.63 -8.63
N ARG A 402 -13.70 -15.57 -8.30
CA ARG A 402 -12.72 -16.63 -8.60
C ARG A 402 -12.97 -17.95 -7.89
N TYR A 403 -13.88 -17.96 -6.92
CA TYR A 403 -14.23 -19.12 -6.11
C TYR A 403 -15.65 -19.63 -6.36
N GLN A 404 -16.40 -19.04 -7.31
CA GLN A 404 -17.75 -19.50 -7.62
C GLN A 404 -17.77 -21.00 -7.97
N GLY A 405 -18.74 -21.72 -7.39
CA GLY A 405 -18.88 -23.17 -7.52
C GLY A 405 -17.98 -23.98 -6.57
N LYS A 406 -17.02 -23.36 -5.88
CA LYS A 406 -16.21 -24.05 -4.87
C LYS A 406 -16.94 -24.11 -3.52
N THR A 407 -16.50 -25.06 -2.69
CA THR A 407 -16.96 -25.19 -1.31
C THR A 407 -16.12 -24.29 -0.40
N ALA A 408 -16.80 -23.59 0.51
CA ALA A 408 -16.20 -22.64 1.44
C ALA A 408 -16.86 -22.74 2.82
N HIS A 409 -16.22 -22.16 3.83
CA HIS A 409 -16.84 -21.90 5.14
C HIS A 409 -16.33 -20.57 5.70
N ILE A 410 -17.05 -20.04 6.69
CA ILE A 410 -16.69 -18.81 7.40
C ILE A 410 -16.18 -19.16 8.79
N GLU A 411 -15.18 -18.42 9.25
CA GLU A 411 -14.69 -18.50 10.62
C GLU A 411 -14.65 -17.11 11.24
N ILE A 412 -15.30 -16.94 12.39
CA ILE A 412 -15.16 -15.73 13.22
C ILE A 412 -14.21 -16.11 14.33
N VAL A 413 -13.03 -15.50 14.34
CA VAL A 413 -11.91 -15.85 15.20
C VAL A 413 -11.67 -14.72 16.17
N ASP A 414 -11.46 -15.08 17.43
CA ASP A 414 -10.86 -14.20 18.43
C ASP A 414 -9.80 -14.96 19.25
N THR A 415 -8.54 -14.62 19.04
CA THR A 415 -7.39 -15.13 19.79
C THR A 415 -6.62 -14.01 20.49
N ALA A 416 -7.13 -12.78 20.38
CA ALA A 416 -6.52 -11.62 20.96
C ALA A 416 -6.84 -11.51 22.45
N THR A 417 -5.99 -10.80 23.18
CA THR A 417 -6.29 -10.41 24.57
C THR A 417 -5.87 -8.98 24.83
N GLY A 418 -6.57 -8.28 25.72
CA GLY A 418 -6.29 -6.89 26.06
C GLY A 418 -7.15 -5.90 25.29
N GLY A 419 -6.77 -4.62 25.28
CA GLY A 419 -7.61 -3.59 24.66
C GLY A 419 -7.93 -3.88 23.20
N TRP A 420 -9.22 -3.84 22.85
CA TRP A 420 -9.73 -4.17 21.52
C TRP A 420 -9.50 -5.63 21.09
N GLY A 421 -9.22 -6.53 22.03
CA GLY A 421 -9.15 -7.97 21.80
C GLY A 421 -10.54 -8.59 21.65
N HIS A 422 -11.32 -8.12 20.68
CA HIS A 422 -12.62 -8.71 20.32
C HIS A 422 -13.04 -8.36 18.90
N ILE A 423 -14.05 -9.09 18.39
CA ILE A 423 -14.72 -8.84 17.12
C ILE A 423 -16.24 -8.83 17.28
N ASN A 424 -16.89 -7.89 16.58
CA ASN A 424 -18.34 -7.80 16.43
C ASN A 424 -18.69 -8.13 14.98
N VAL A 425 -19.68 -9.00 14.74
CA VAL A 425 -20.13 -9.35 13.39
C VAL A 425 -21.65 -9.35 13.31
N ASP A 426 -22.18 -8.87 12.20
CA ASP A 426 -23.60 -8.96 11.86
C ASP A 426 -23.83 -9.08 10.34
N ASP A 427 -25.05 -9.44 9.95
CA ASP A 427 -25.59 -9.40 8.58
C ASP A 427 -24.65 -9.98 7.51
N ILE A 428 -24.35 -11.28 7.63
CA ILE A 428 -23.54 -12.00 6.64
C ILE A 428 -24.44 -12.36 5.45
N VAL A 429 -24.16 -11.73 4.31
CA VAL A 429 -24.98 -11.81 3.09
C VAL A 429 -24.12 -12.13 1.87
N PHE A 430 -24.57 -13.08 1.06
CA PHE A 430 -24.03 -13.28 -0.28
C PHE A 430 -24.81 -12.43 -1.30
N THR A 431 -24.11 -11.58 -2.05
CA THR A 431 -24.71 -10.60 -2.96
C THR A 431 -23.94 -10.44 -4.27
N ASP A 432 -24.61 -9.98 -5.33
CA ASP A 432 -23.95 -9.56 -6.56
C ASP A 432 -23.62 -8.04 -6.57
N LEU A 433 -24.17 -7.27 -5.63
CA LEU A 433 -23.92 -5.83 -5.46
C LEU A 433 -23.84 -5.47 -3.97
N PRO A 434 -22.63 -5.32 -3.40
CA PRO A 434 -22.47 -4.95 -1.99
C PRO A 434 -22.98 -3.52 -1.73
N ALA A 435 -23.57 -3.35 -0.55
CA ALA A 435 -23.98 -2.03 -0.06
C ALA A 435 -22.75 -1.13 0.17
N GLY A 436 -22.95 0.19 0.07
CA GLY A 436 -21.87 1.16 0.27
C GLY A 436 -20.92 1.32 -0.92
N SER A 437 -21.26 0.76 -2.09
CA SER A 437 -20.49 0.97 -3.32
C SER A 437 -20.49 2.46 -3.71
N ALA A 438 -19.32 2.98 -4.10
CA ALA A 438 -19.14 4.36 -4.57
C ALA A 438 -18.69 4.40 -6.04
N PRO A 439 -19.05 5.46 -6.80
CA PRO A 439 -18.53 5.69 -8.14
C PRO A 439 -16.99 5.72 -8.16
N VAL A 440 -16.38 5.16 -9.21
CA VAL A 440 -14.90 5.06 -9.35
C VAL A 440 -14.20 6.41 -9.24
N ASP A 441 -14.80 7.49 -9.73
CA ASP A 441 -14.25 8.85 -9.63
C ASP A 441 -14.30 9.47 -8.23
N GLN A 442 -14.97 8.81 -7.27
CA GLN A 442 -15.03 9.19 -5.86
C GLN A 442 -14.16 8.29 -4.96
N LEU A 443 -13.57 7.23 -5.52
CA LEU A 443 -12.67 6.36 -4.78
C LEU A 443 -11.28 7.01 -4.67
N ALA A 444 -10.65 6.87 -3.51
CA ALA A 444 -9.29 7.37 -3.30
C ALA A 444 -8.27 6.70 -4.25
N ASP A 445 -8.43 5.40 -4.51
CA ASP A 445 -7.65 4.63 -5.48
C ASP A 445 -8.26 4.62 -6.90
N GLY A 446 -9.24 5.48 -7.15
CA GLY A 446 -9.80 5.75 -8.47
C GLY A 446 -8.88 6.66 -9.28
N GLY A 447 -8.55 6.27 -10.51
CA GLY A 447 -7.66 7.09 -11.33
C GLY A 447 -7.16 6.39 -12.58
N THR A 448 -5.98 6.81 -13.02
CA THR A 448 -5.30 6.28 -14.20
C THR A 448 -3.83 6.07 -13.87
N VAL A 449 -3.28 4.94 -14.28
CA VAL A 449 -1.84 4.65 -14.19
C VAL A 449 -1.35 4.29 -15.59
N ALA A 450 -0.13 4.67 -15.94
CA ALA A 450 0.47 4.29 -17.22
C ALA A 450 1.84 3.66 -17.02
N LEU A 451 2.13 2.63 -17.81
CA LEU A 451 3.48 2.10 -18.00
C LEU A 451 3.87 2.40 -19.46
N ALA A 452 4.86 3.26 -19.64
CA ALA A 452 5.25 3.74 -20.95
C ALA A 452 6.77 3.77 -21.12
N VAL A 453 7.21 3.51 -22.35
CA VAL A 453 8.57 3.78 -22.78
C VAL A 453 8.63 5.21 -23.29
N VAL A 454 9.53 6.02 -22.73
CA VAL A 454 9.83 7.37 -23.20
C VAL A 454 10.92 7.25 -24.28
N ALA A 455 10.52 7.27 -25.55
CA ALA A 455 11.43 7.23 -26.68
C ALA A 455 10.81 7.93 -27.90
N PRO A 456 11.63 8.62 -28.72
CA PRO A 456 11.19 9.03 -30.06
C PRO A 456 10.79 7.78 -30.85
N ASP A 457 9.74 7.88 -31.66
CA ASP A 457 9.11 6.76 -32.35
C ASP A 457 10.09 6.07 -33.34
N THR A 458 10.87 5.10 -32.84
CA THR A 458 11.84 4.33 -33.63
C THR A 458 11.19 3.13 -34.35
N GLY A 459 9.89 2.90 -34.16
CA GLY A 459 9.19 1.70 -34.63
C GLY A 459 9.57 0.41 -33.90
N GLN A 460 10.45 0.47 -32.89
CA GLN A 460 10.94 -0.71 -32.16
C GLN A 460 10.13 -1.05 -30.90
N VAL A 461 9.27 -0.15 -30.42
CA VAL A 461 8.47 -0.38 -29.22
C VAL A 461 7.18 -1.10 -29.59
N VAL A 462 6.95 -2.30 -29.06
CA VAL A 462 5.68 -3.04 -29.20
C VAL A 462 4.88 -2.91 -27.90
N VAL A 463 3.60 -2.60 -28.01
CA VAL A 463 2.69 -2.48 -26.86
C VAL A 463 1.53 -3.44 -27.02
N ARG A 464 1.25 -4.19 -25.95
CA ARG A 464 0.07 -5.07 -25.85
C ARG A 464 -0.73 -4.64 -24.61
N PRO A 465 -2.03 -4.33 -24.75
CA PRO A 465 -2.84 -3.92 -23.60
C PRO A 465 -3.17 -5.08 -22.66
N SER A 466 -3.01 -6.33 -23.09
CA SER A 466 -3.31 -7.50 -22.29
C SER A 466 -2.34 -8.64 -22.58
N LEU A 467 -2.11 -9.46 -21.56
CA LEU A 467 -1.33 -10.70 -21.60
C LEU A 467 -2.27 -11.84 -21.18
N ALA A 468 -2.18 -12.98 -21.85
CA ALA A 468 -2.98 -14.15 -21.53
C ALA A 468 -2.51 -14.84 -20.22
N ASP A 469 -1.22 -14.76 -19.94
CA ASP A 469 -0.57 -15.33 -18.76
C ASP A 469 0.71 -14.51 -18.44
N TRP A 470 1.11 -14.50 -17.17
CA TRP A 470 2.33 -13.87 -16.67
C TRP A 470 3.04 -14.73 -15.61
N SER A 471 2.55 -15.96 -15.39
CA SER A 471 3.05 -16.89 -14.38
C SER A 471 4.51 -17.27 -14.58
N THR A 472 4.97 -17.28 -15.84
CA THR A 472 6.36 -17.59 -16.22
C THR A 472 6.99 -16.47 -17.06
N PRO A 473 8.32 -16.33 -17.06
CA PRO A 473 9.01 -15.35 -17.89
C PRO A 473 8.72 -15.53 -19.39
N ALA A 474 8.53 -16.77 -19.84
CA ALA A 474 8.29 -17.08 -21.26
C ALA A 474 6.86 -16.77 -21.73
N ALA A 475 5.90 -16.67 -20.80
CA ALA A 475 4.52 -16.29 -21.09
C ALA A 475 4.36 -14.78 -21.35
N ILE A 476 5.32 -13.99 -20.89
CA ILE A 476 5.46 -12.54 -21.09
C ILE A 476 6.23 -12.29 -22.39
#